data_AF-A0A1R3G4E6-F1
#
_entry.id   AF-A0A1R3G4E6-F1
#
_cell.length_a   1.000
_cell.length_b   1.000
_cell.length_c   1.000
_cell.angle_alpha   90.00
_cell.angle_beta   90.00
_cell.angle_gamma   90.00
#
_symmetry.space_group_name_H-M   'P 1'
#
loop_
_entity.id
_entity.type
_entity.pdbx_description
1 polymer ?
#
loop_
_entity_poly.entity_id
_entity_poly.type
_entity_poly.pdbx_seq_one_letter_code
_entity_poly.pdbx_strand_id
1 'polypeptide(L)'
;MKKLIALGFEGSANKIGVGVVTLDGTILSNPRHTYITPPGQGFLPRETAQHHLQHVLPLIKSALKTAQITPDEIDCLCYTKGPGMGAPLQVSAIVVRVLSLLWKKPIVAVNHCVAHIEMGRIVTGADDPVVLYVSGGNTQVIAYSEGRYRIFGETIDIAVGNCLDRFARVLTLSNDPSPGYNIEQLAKKGEKFIDLPYVVKGMDVSFSGILSYIEATAEEKLKNNECTPADLCYSLQETLFAMLVEITERAMAHCDKKDVLIVGGVGCNERLQEMMRIMCSERGGRLFATDDRYCVDNGAMIAYTGLLAFAHGSSTPLEESTFTQRFRTDEVHAIWREKEQSGRIHQTRAVGPLPRIKTRNIGLGEEVLARGRPSSIPHDQVIAWLDSCNVDNSVVYVGFGTQITLSKEQTEALASALEKSKVRFVWTVKAAISSMVPTGFEDRVAGRGLVIKGWAPQVAILEHRAVGSYLTHCGWNSTLEGILGGVLLLAWPMHADHFHNTKLLADQMGAAIKVCEGFGSVPNATKLAGILAESVKTARPERSEAMKLRQYALDAIKQGGSFNKAMDMLVQSLSSF
;
A
#
# COMPACT_ATOMS: atom_id res chain seq x y z
N MET A 1 0.50 -36.21 17.30
CA MET A 1 -0.17 -34.90 17.21
C MET A 1 -0.53 -34.65 15.75
N LYS A 2 -1.72 -34.12 15.45
CA LYS A 2 -2.12 -33.76 14.08
C LYS A 2 -1.15 -32.68 13.58
N LYS A 3 -0.51 -32.89 12.41
CA LYS A 3 0.32 -31.84 11.79
C LYS A 3 -0.62 -30.74 11.32
N LEU A 4 -0.44 -29.51 11.83
CA LEU A 4 -1.18 -28.37 11.33
C LEU A 4 -0.63 -27.94 9.97
N ILE A 5 -1.51 -27.69 9.00
CA ILE A 5 -1.16 -27.34 7.62
C ILE A 5 -1.84 -26.03 7.23
N ALA A 6 -1.07 -25.09 6.66
CA ALA A 6 -1.59 -23.84 6.08
C ALA A 6 -1.38 -23.77 4.57
N LEU A 7 -2.33 -23.12 3.89
CA LEU A 7 -2.20 -22.67 2.50
C LEU A 7 -2.06 -21.15 2.47
N GLY A 8 -0.93 -20.64 2.00
CA GLY A 8 -0.57 -19.22 1.99
C GLY A 8 -0.58 -18.58 0.60
N PHE A 9 -1.08 -17.35 0.52
CA PHE A 9 -1.22 -16.57 -0.72
C PHE A 9 -0.41 -15.27 -0.65
N GLU A 10 0.59 -15.14 -1.52
CA GLU A 10 1.40 -13.92 -1.68
C GLU A 10 1.12 -13.26 -3.03
N GLY A 11 0.79 -11.97 -3.03
CA GLY A 11 0.42 -11.20 -4.23
C GLY A 11 0.52 -9.68 -4.02
N SER A 12 1.50 -9.24 -3.23
CA SER A 12 1.70 -7.82 -2.88
C SER A 12 2.40 -6.99 -3.97
N ALA A 13 3.20 -7.65 -4.81
CA ALA A 13 4.07 -7.02 -5.81
C ALA A 13 3.86 -7.64 -7.21
N ASN A 14 4.90 -7.78 -8.03
CA ASN A 14 4.81 -8.38 -9.37
C ASN A 14 4.84 -9.92 -9.38
N LYS A 15 4.89 -10.56 -8.21
CA LYS A 15 4.95 -12.02 -8.05
C LYS A 15 3.66 -12.49 -7.38
N ILE A 16 3.14 -13.61 -7.87
CA ILE A 16 2.03 -14.34 -7.26
C ILE A 16 2.52 -15.72 -6.86
N GLY A 17 2.28 -16.10 -5.62
CA GLY A 17 2.75 -17.37 -5.06
C GLY A 17 1.69 -18.01 -4.17
N VAL A 18 1.64 -19.34 -4.22
CA VAL A 18 0.79 -20.15 -3.35
C VAL A 18 1.65 -21.21 -2.68
N GLY A 19 1.68 -21.26 -1.36
CA GLY A 19 2.54 -22.17 -0.60
C GLY A 19 1.77 -23.02 0.39
N VAL A 20 2.24 -24.26 0.60
CA VAL A 20 1.71 -25.20 1.59
C VAL A 20 2.82 -25.53 2.58
N VAL A 21 2.58 -25.27 3.86
CA VAL A 21 3.61 -25.39 4.91
C VAL A 21 3.02 -26.03 6.17
N THR A 22 3.81 -26.83 6.87
CA THR A 22 3.50 -27.38 8.20
C THR A 22 4.13 -26.55 9.31
N LEU A 23 3.60 -26.67 10.54
CA LEU A 23 4.04 -25.84 11.68
C LEU A 23 5.54 -25.95 12.02
N ASP A 24 6.17 -27.09 11.70
CA ASP A 24 7.61 -27.32 11.87
C ASP A 24 8.49 -26.60 10.83
N GLY A 25 7.89 -25.87 9.89
CA GLY A 25 8.58 -25.18 8.80
C GLY A 25 8.77 -26.01 7.55
N THR A 26 8.27 -27.26 7.49
CA THR A 26 8.40 -28.07 6.27
C THR A 26 7.51 -27.51 5.16
N ILE A 27 8.13 -27.19 4.02
CA ILE A 27 7.44 -26.68 2.84
C ILE A 27 7.03 -27.85 1.97
N LEU A 28 5.73 -28.14 1.92
CA LEU A 28 5.16 -29.21 1.10
C LEU A 28 5.02 -28.77 -0.36
N SER A 29 4.82 -27.47 -0.60
CA SER A 29 4.72 -26.90 -1.95
C SER A 29 4.93 -25.38 -1.92
N ASN A 30 5.50 -24.81 -2.98
CA ASN A 30 5.71 -23.36 -3.10
C ASN A 30 5.79 -22.84 -4.55
N PRO A 31 4.84 -23.18 -5.44
CA PRO A 31 4.84 -22.64 -6.80
C PRO A 31 4.62 -21.12 -6.81
N ARG A 32 5.30 -20.44 -7.75
CA ARG A 32 5.20 -18.99 -7.96
C ARG A 32 5.27 -18.63 -9.44
N HIS A 33 4.76 -17.46 -9.79
CA HIS A 33 4.88 -16.88 -11.12
C HIS A 33 5.22 -15.38 -11.05
N THR A 34 6.09 -14.92 -11.93
CA THR A 34 6.58 -13.53 -11.97
C THR A 34 6.01 -12.81 -13.18
N TYR A 35 5.44 -11.63 -12.97
CA TYR A 35 5.10 -10.72 -14.06
C TYR A 35 6.36 -9.97 -14.51
N ILE A 36 6.81 -10.26 -15.73
CA ILE A 36 8.00 -9.67 -16.36
C ILE A 36 7.55 -8.67 -17.43
N THR A 37 7.96 -7.42 -17.29
CA THR A 37 7.71 -6.37 -18.29
C THR A 37 8.85 -6.27 -19.31
N PRO A 38 8.61 -5.72 -20.51
CA PRO A 38 9.68 -5.44 -21.47
C PRO A 38 10.80 -4.57 -20.87
N PRO A 39 12.06 -4.71 -21.35
CA PRO A 39 13.17 -3.86 -20.91
C PRO A 39 12.83 -2.37 -20.97
N GLY A 40 13.27 -1.60 -19.97
CA GLY A 40 12.96 -0.17 -19.85
C GLY A 40 11.59 0.17 -19.28
N GLN A 41 10.70 -0.82 -19.04
CA GLN A 41 9.37 -0.60 -18.46
C GLN A 41 9.25 -1.20 -17.06
N GLY A 42 8.50 -0.54 -16.17
CA GLY A 42 8.13 -1.07 -14.85
C GLY A 42 6.72 -1.66 -14.87
N PHE A 43 6.44 -2.59 -13.95
CA PHE A 43 5.10 -3.19 -13.83
C PHE A 43 4.08 -2.22 -13.23
N LEU A 44 2.91 -2.14 -13.84
CA LEU A 44 1.81 -1.29 -13.38
C LEU A 44 0.83 -2.09 -12.49
N PRO A 45 0.19 -1.47 -11.47
CA PRO A 45 -0.70 -2.19 -10.56
C PRO A 45 -1.84 -2.93 -11.25
N ARG A 46 -2.46 -2.33 -12.29
CA ARG A 46 -3.58 -2.92 -13.03
C ARG A 46 -3.17 -4.18 -13.80
N GLU A 47 -2.08 -4.09 -14.56
CA GLU A 47 -1.58 -5.20 -15.37
C GLU A 47 -1.08 -6.35 -14.48
N THR A 48 -0.45 -5.99 -13.36
CA THR A 48 -0.01 -6.96 -12.35
C THR A 48 -1.19 -7.71 -11.74
N ALA A 49 -2.29 -7.01 -11.40
CA ALA A 49 -3.50 -7.65 -10.88
C ALA A 49 -4.15 -8.58 -11.92
N GLN A 50 -4.18 -8.18 -13.20
CA GLN A 50 -4.66 -9.02 -14.29
C GLN A 50 -3.82 -10.31 -14.41
N HIS A 51 -2.50 -10.18 -14.32
CA HIS A 51 -1.59 -11.31 -14.29
C HIS A 51 -1.87 -12.23 -13.08
N HIS A 52 -2.09 -11.68 -11.87
CA HIS A 52 -2.41 -12.49 -10.69
C HIS A 52 -3.73 -13.26 -10.86
N LEU A 53 -4.77 -12.63 -11.41
CA LEU A 53 -6.05 -13.28 -11.70
C LEU A 53 -5.89 -14.48 -12.64
N GLN A 54 -5.01 -14.37 -13.64
CA GLN A 54 -4.75 -15.45 -14.61
C GLN A 54 -4.01 -16.65 -13.98
N HIS A 55 -3.12 -16.39 -13.02
CA HIS A 55 -2.20 -17.42 -12.51
C HIS A 55 -2.59 -18.00 -11.15
N VAL A 56 -3.40 -17.30 -10.35
CA VAL A 56 -3.70 -17.73 -8.97
C VAL A 56 -4.39 -19.11 -8.91
N LEU A 57 -5.36 -19.38 -9.78
CA LEU A 57 -6.07 -20.68 -9.77
C LEU A 57 -5.18 -21.85 -10.23
N PRO A 58 -4.42 -21.74 -11.36
CA PRO A 58 -3.40 -22.72 -11.70
C PRO A 58 -2.40 -22.98 -10.58
N LEU A 59 -1.97 -21.93 -9.86
CA LEU A 59 -1.02 -22.06 -8.75
C LEU A 59 -1.62 -22.80 -7.56
N ILE A 60 -2.89 -22.57 -7.19
CA ILE A 60 -3.57 -23.36 -6.15
C ILE A 60 -3.60 -24.84 -6.53
N LYS A 61 -3.99 -25.18 -7.77
CA LYS A 61 -4.03 -26.57 -8.26
C LYS A 61 -2.65 -27.22 -8.18
N SER A 62 -1.63 -26.51 -8.65
CA SER A 62 -0.24 -26.95 -8.57
C SER A 62 0.22 -27.13 -7.12
N ALA A 63 -0.16 -26.21 -6.23
CA ALA A 63 0.22 -26.24 -4.83
C ALA A 63 -0.32 -27.48 -4.12
N LEU A 64 -1.63 -27.74 -4.22
CA LEU A 64 -2.30 -28.90 -3.62
C LEU A 64 -1.79 -30.22 -4.22
N LYS A 65 -1.65 -30.29 -5.55
CA LYS A 65 -1.15 -31.48 -6.23
C LYS A 65 0.28 -31.83 -5.80
N THR A 66 1.16 -30.85 -5.71
CA THR A 66 2.57 -31.05 -5.31
C THR A 66 2.67 -31.43 -3.84
N ALA A 67 1.86 -30.80 -2.97
CA ALA A 67 1.79 -31.14 -1.56
C ALA A 67 1.11 -32.49 -1.28
N GLN A 68 0.40 -33.06 -2.27
CA GLN A 68 -0.39 -34.28 -2.16
C GLN A 68 -1.44 -34.23 -1.04
N ILE A 69 -2.09 -33.08 -0.90
CA ILE A 69 -3.15 -32.86 0.09
C ILE A 69 -4.45 -32.44 -0.57
N THR A 70 -5.54 -32.66 0.14
CA THR A 70 -6.90 -32.21 -0.19
C THR A 70 -7.27 -30.97 0.64
N PRO A 71 -8.29 -30.18 0.21
CA PRO A 71 -8.76 -29.02 0.98
C PRO A 71 -9.18 -29.35 2.43
N ASP A 72 -9.66 -30.56 2.70
CA ASP A 72 -10.10 -30.99 4.02
C ASP A 72 -8.94 -31.06 5.03
N GLU A 73 -7.72 -31.30 4.57
CA GLU A 73 -6.50 -31.41 5.39
C GLU A 73 -5.91 -30.05 5.77
N ILE A 74 -6.33 -28.97 5.11
CA ILE A 74 -5.88 -27.61 5.42
C ILE A 74 -6.55 -27.14 6.72
N ASP A 75 -5.77 -26.65 7.68
CA ASP A 75 -6.29 -26.14 8.95
C ASP A 75 -6.56 -24.63 8.91
N CYS A 76 -5.79 -23.85 8.15
CA CYS A 76 -6.06 -22.43 7.93
C CYS A 76 -5.59 -21.91 6.56
N LEU A 77 -6.24 -20.84 6.10
CA LEU A 77 -5.89 -20.11 4.89
C LEU A 77 -5.20 -18.79 5.25
N CYS A 78 -4.02 -18.54 4.71
CA CYS A 78 -3.22 -17.36 5.04
C CYS A 78 -3.04 -16.47 3.82
N TYR A 79 -3.10 -15.15 3.96
CA TYR A 79 -2.86 -14.25 2.82
C TYR A 79 -2.13 -12.99 3.24
N THR A 80 -1.42 -12.39 2.29
CA THR A 80 -0.79 -11.08 2.51
C THR A 80 -1.85 -9.99 2.66
N LYS A 81 -2.02 -9.48 3.88
CA LYS A 81 -2.87 -8.31 4.16
C LYS A 81 -2.24 -7.04 3.60
N GLY A 82 -0.92 -6.96 3.68
CA GLY A 82 -0.11 -5.82 3.28
C GLY A 82 1.27 -5.82 3.97
N PRO A 83 2.11 -4.81 3.71
CA PRO A 83 1.92 -3.74 2.72
C PRO A 83 2.03 -4.26 1.27
N GLY A 84 1.73 -3.43 0.29
CA GLY A 84 1.82 -3.81 -1.13
C GLY A 84 0.96 -2.95 -2.06
N MET A 85 0.99 -3.29 -3.35
CA MET A 85 0.17 -2.64 -4.37
C MET A 85 -1.31 -3.00 -4.19
N GLY A 86 -2.19 -2.00 -4.19
CA GLY A 86 -3.61 -2.18 -3.87
C GLY A 86 -4.33 -3.20 -4.77
N ALA A 87 -4.23 -3.04 -6.09
CA ALA A 87 -4.94 -3.92 -7.02
C ALA A 87 -4.45 -5.40 -6.96
N PRO A 88 -3.13 -5.68 -6.93
CA PRO A 88 -2.61 -7.03 -6.67
C PRO A 88 -3.06 -7.63 -5.32
N LEU A 89 -2.95 -6.88 -4.21
CA LEU A 89 -3.38 -7.33 -2.89
C LEU A 89 -4.86 -7.73 -2.84
N GLN A 90 -5.70 -6.99 -3.56
CA GLN A 90 -7.13 -7.28 -3.67
C GLN A 90 -7.40 -8.66 -4.25
N VAL A 91 -6.57 -9.15 -5.19
CA VAL A 91 -6.75 -10.47 -5.80
C VAL A 91 -6.59 -11.56 -4.75
N SER A 92 -5.50 -11.55 -3.99
CA SER A 92 -5.26 -12.56 -2.93
C SER A 92 -6.32 -12.50 -1.83
N ALA A 93 -6.74 -11.29 -1.43
CA ALA A 93 -7.79 -11.11 -0.42
C ALA A 93 -9.16 -11.64 -0.88
N ILE A 94 -9.53 -11.49 -2.15
CA ILE A 94 -10.78 -12.05 -2.67
C ILE A 94 -10.70 -13.58 -2.75
N VAL A 95 -9.60 -14.11 -3.28
CA VAL A 95 -9.42 -15.57 -3.43
C VAL A 95 -9.50 -16.28 -2.08
N VAL A 96 -8.79 -15.80 -1.06
CA VAL A 96 -8.78 -16.44 0.26
C VAL A 96 -10.17 -16.42 0.92
N ARG A 97 -10.95 -15.35 0.71
CA ARG A 97 -12.31 -15.22 1.24
C ARG A 97 -13.27 -16.21 0.59
N VAL A 98 -13.18 -16.37 -0.74
CA VAL A 98 -14.00 -17.35 -1.45
C VAL A 98 -13.63 -18.77 -1.00
N LEU A 99 -12.33 -19.08 -0.91
CA LEU A 99 -11.87 -20.39 -0.43
C LEU A 99 -12.29 -20.69 1.01
N SER A 100 -12.23 -19.70 1.90
CA SER A 100 -12.68 -19.83 3.28
C SER A 100 -14.16 -20.18 3.37
N LEU A 101 -15.01 -19.55 2.55
CA LEU A 101 -16.44 -19.84 2.48
C LEU A 101 -16.74 -21.23 1.90
N LEU A 102 -16.02 -21.62 0.85
CA LEU A 102 -16.19 -22.93 0.19
C LEU A 102 -15.72 -24.09 1.07
N TRP A 103 -14.51 -23.98 1.61
CA TRP A 103 -13.85 -25.05 2.37
C TRP A 103 -14.10 -24.96 3.88
N LYS A 104 -14.84 -23.94 4.33
CA LYS A 104 -15.15 -23.67 5.74
C LYS A 104 -13.90 -23.62 6.62
N LYS A 105 -12.83 -22.99 6.13
CA LYS A 105 -11.54 -22.85 6.81
C LYS A 105 -11.33 -21.44 7.35
N PRO A 106 -10.72 -21.27 8.53
CA PRO A 106 -10.39 -19.96 9.08
C PRO A 106 -9.36 -19.22 8.22
N ILE A 107 -9.41 -17.88 8.24
CA ILE A 107 -8.49 -17.00 7.53
C ILE A 107 -7.49 -16.41 8.53
N VAL A 108 -6.23 -16.28 8.14
CA VAL A 108 -5.22 -15.50 8.87
C VAL A 108 -4.61 -14.46 7.94
N ALA A 109 -4.79 -13.19 8.28
CA ALA A 109 -4.20 -12.08 7.54
C ALA A 109 -2.77 -11.83 8.03
N VAL A 110 -1.81 -11.82 7.09
CA VAL A 110 -0.37 -11.82 7.40
C VAL A 110 0.27 -10.52 6.92
N ASN A 111 1.17 -9.97 7.73
CA ASN A 111 2.03 -8.86 7.32
C ASN A 111 3.20 -9.38 6.48
N HIS A 112 3.35 -8.82 5.28
CA HIS A 112 4.37 -9.22 4.31
C HIS A 112 5.81 -9.12 4.86
N CYS A 113 6.14 -8.03 5.55
CA CYS A 113 7.47 -7.81 6.10
C CYS A 113 7.79 -8.84 7.21
N VAL A 114 6.83 -9.08 8.10
CA VAL A 114 6.99 -10.10 9.16
C VAL A 114 7.13 -11.49 8.56
N ALA A 115 6.45 -11.78 7.45
CA ALA A 115 6.56 -13.06 6.78
C ALA A 115 7.95 -13.34 6.22
N HIS A 116 8.58 -12.33 5.59
CA HIS A 116 10.00 -12.41 5.19
C HIS A 116 10.91 -12.72 6.36
N ILE A 117 10.70 -12.05 7.51
CA ILE A 117 11.50 -12.27 8.72
C ILE A 117 11.34 -13.71 9.22
N GLU A 118 10.12 -14.19 9.42
CA GLU A 118 9.88 -15.52 10.00
C GLU A 118 10.33 -16.66 9.08
N MET A 119 10.13 -16.52 7.77
CA MET A 119 10.67 -17.48 6.80
C MET A 119 12.20 -17.48 6.81
N GLY A 120 12.83 -16.31 6.86
CA GLY A 120 14.28 -16.20 6.99
C GLY A 120 14.79 -16.87 8.26
N ARG A 121 14.12 -16.68 9.40
CA ARG A 121 14.49 -17.30 10.68
C ARG A 121 14.43 -18.82 10.64
N ILE A 122 13.31 -19.40 10.16
CA ILE A 122 13.14 -20.85 10.17
C ILE A 122 14.09 -21.56 9.19
N VAL A 123 14.34 -20.96 8.02
CA VAL A 123 15.22 -21.55 7.00
C VAL A 123 16.69 -21.46 7.41
N THR A 124 17.10 -20.35 8.04
CA THR A 124 18.51 -20.11 8.38
C THR A 124 18.89 -20.54 9.80
N GLY A 125 17.91 -20.77 10.67
CA GLY A 125 18.10 -21.02 12.09
C GLY A 125 18.46 -19.76 12.90
N ALA A 126 18.25 -18.56 12.35
CA ALA A 126 18.51 -17.31 13.05
C ALA A 126 17.54 -17.10 14.24
N ASP A 127 18.05 -17.07 15.46
CA ASP A 127 17.22 -16.99 16.68
C ASP A 127 16.84 -15.58 17.11
N ASP A 128 17.75 -14.60 17.12
CA ASP A 128 17.37 -13.21 17.41
C ASP A 128 18.25 -12.18 16.71
N PRO A 129 18.21 -12.11 15.37
CA PRO A 129 19.06 -11.21 14.59
C PRO A 129 18.52 -9.77 14.57
N VAL A 130 19.39 -8.83 14.16
CA VAL A 130 18.95 -7.62 13.45
C VAL A 130 18.62 -8.02 12.03
N VAL A 131 17.47 -7.61 11.53
CA VAL A 131 17.04 -7.92 10.17
C VAL A 131 17.25 -6.71 9.27
N LEU A 132 17.99 -6.88 8.18
CA LEU A 132 17.97 -5.96 7.06
C LEU A 132 16.95 -6.47 6.03
N TYR A 133 15.81 -5.80 5.92
CA TYR A 133 14.79 -6.11 4.92
C TYR A 133 14.93 -5.18 3.71
N VAL A 134 15.37 -5.74 2.58
CA VAL A 134 15.62 -5.00 1.33
C VAL A 134 14.93 -5.65 0.12
N SER A 135 13.95 -4.95 -0.43
CA SER A 135 13.16 -5.39 -1.59
C SER A 135 12.94 -4.23 -2.58
N GLY A 136 12.21 -4.50 -3.66
CA GLY A 136 11.77 -3.46 -4.59
C GLY A 136 10.84 -2.42 -3.96
N GLY A 137 10.18 -2.75 -2.85
CA GLY A 137 9.20 -1.88 -2.17
C GLY A 137 9.57 -1.47 -0.75
N ASN A 138 10.59 -2.09 -0.13
CA ASN A 138 10.96 -1.84 1.25
C ASN A 138 12.48 -1.77 1.45
N THR A 139 12.91 -0.93 2.38
CA THR A 139 14.28 -0.89 2.90
C THR A 139 14.19 -0.49 4.37
N GLN A 140 14.37 -1.47 5.26
CA GLN A 140 14.16 -1.30 6.70
C GLN A 140 15.17 -2.13 7.49
N VAL A 141 15.63 -1.58 8.61
CA VAL A 141 16.42 -2.28 9.62
C VAL A 141 15.52 -2.53 10.82
N ILE A 142 15.28 -3.80 11.10
CA ILE A 142 14.23 -4.27 12.01
C ILE A 142 14.86 -5.13 13.11
N ALA A 143 14.40 -5.00 14.34
CA ALA A 143 14.73 -5.97 15.39
C ALA A 143 13.50 -6.27 16.25
N TYR A 144 13.41 -7.52 16.71
CA TYR A 144 12.37 -7.91 17.66
C TYR A 144 12.66 -7.31 19.04
N SER A 145 11.64 -6.70 19.64
CA SER A 145 11.67 -6.14 20.99
C SER A 145 10.23 -6.00 21.53
N GLU A 146 10.00 -6.51 22.75
CA GLU A 146 8.72 -6.40 23.48
C GLU A 146 7.50 -6.86 22.67
N GLY A 147 7.54 -8.09 22.14
CA GLY A 147 6.40 -8.66 21.40
C GLY A 147 6.27 -8.17 19.95
N ARG A 148 7.10 -7.22 19.50
CA ARG A 148 6.95 -6.58 18.17
C ARG A 148 8.25 -6.56 17.38
N TYR A 149 8.12 -6.57 16.06
CA TYR A 149 9.21 -6.29 15.13
C TYR A 149 9.28 -4.78 14.89
N ARG A 150 10.22 -4.11 15.56
CA ARG A 150 10.36 -2.65 15.55
C ARG A 150 11.33 -2.21 14.47
N ILE A 151 11.01 -1.10 13.80
CA ILE A 151 11.85 -0.48 12.77
C ILE A 151 12.79 0.52 13.46
N PHE A 152 14.10 0.28 13.37
CA PHE A 152 15.14 1.15 13.94
C PHE A 152 15.71 2.14 12.92
N GLY A 153 15.65 1.76 11.64
CA GLY A 153 16.03 2.62 10.52
C GLY A 153 15.23 2.23 9.28
N GLU A 154 14.87 3.20 8.46
CA GLU A 154 14.19 2.94 7.19
C GLU A 154 14.60 3.93 6.10
N THR A 155 14.30 3.59 4.85
CA THR A 155 14.39 4.59 3.79
C THR A 155 13.35 5.69 4.00
N ILE A 156 13.76 6.95 3.83
CA ILE A 156 12.85 8.11 3.91
C ILE A 156 12.23 8.47 2.56
N ASP A 157 12.59 7.76 1.48
CA ASP A 157 12.08 8.02 0.13
C ASP A 157 11.68 6.75 -0.65
N ILE A 158 12.52 6.25 -1.55
CA ILE A 158 12.30 5.04 -2.34
C ILE A 158 13.05 3.87 -1.72
N ALA A 159 12.67 2.63 -2.01
CA ALA A 159 13.44 1.46 -1.59
C ALA A 159 14.71 1.29 -2.44
N VAL A 160 15.73 0.64 -1.88
CA VAL A 160 16.99 0.34 -2.58
C VAL A 160 16.75 -0.52 -3.83
N GLY A 161 15.83 -1.50 -3.76
CA GLY A 161 15.47 -2.29 -4.93
C GLY A 161 14.77 -1.45 -6.00
N ASN A 162 13.95 -0.46 -5.61
CA ASN A 162 13.37 0.48 -6.57
C ASN A 162 14.45 1.31 -7.26
N CYS A 163 15.45 1.79 -6.51
CA CYS A 163 16.59 2.52 -7.05
C CYS A 163 17.34 1.71 -8.12
N LEU A 164 17.70 0.45 -7.79
CA LEU A 164 18.34 -0.48 -8.72
C LEU A 164 17.46 -0.74 -9.96
N ASP A 165 16.16 -1.00 -9.76
CA ASP A 165 15.23 -1.27 -10.87
C ASP A 165 15.06 -0.06 -11.79
N ARG A 166 15.02 1.16 -11.26
CA ARG A 166 14.93 2.36 -12.13
C ARG A 166 16.21 2.58 -12.91
N PHE A 167 17.36 2.39 -12.26
CA PHE A 167 18.64 2.55 -12.93
C PHE A 167 18.84 1.50 -14.03
N ALA A 168 18.42 0.26 -13.79
CA ALA A 168 18.41 -0.79 -14.81
C ALA A 168 17.58 -0.39 -16.05
N ARG A 169 16.46 0.31 -15.86
CA ARG A 169 15.64 0.83 -16.96
C ARG A 169 16.35 1.92 -17.76
N VAL A 170 17.10 2.79 -17.09
CA VAL A 170 17.92 3.85 -17.76
C VAL A 170 18.96 3.22 -18.66
N LEU A 171 19.58 2.13 -18.21
CA LEU A 171 20.54 1.34 -19.00
C LEU A 171 19.89 0.32 -19.95
N THR A 172 18.55 0.34 -20.08
CA THR A 172 17.76 -0.60 -20.90
C THR A 172 18.09 -2.08 -20.67
N LEU A 173 18.48 -2.44 -19.45
CA LEU A 173 18.76 -3.82 -19.06
C LEU A 173 17.48 -4.66 -19.03
N SER A 174 17.66 -5.97 -19.19
CA SER A 174 16.57 -6.94 -19.12
C SER A 174 15.91 -6.93 -17.73
N ASN A 175 14.59 -7.12 -17.69
CA ASN A 175 13.85 -7.38 -16.45
C ASN A 175 13.81 -8.88 -16.11
N ASP A 176 14.38 -9.74 -16.94
CA ASP A 176 14.45 -11.19 -16.77
C ASP A 176 15.89 -11.62 -16.38
N PRO A 177 16.11 -12.39 -15.29
CA PRO A 177 15.11 -12.84 -14.30
C PRO A 177 14.65 -11.74 -13.34
N SER A 178 15.49 -10.73 -13.14
CA SER A 178 15.14 -9.48 -12.45
C SER A 178 16.12 -8.35 -12.83
N PRO A 179 15.72 -7.07 -12.74
CA PRO A 179 16.62 -5.96 -13.03
C PRO A 179 17.81 -5.90 -12.08
N GLY A 180 17.58 -6.13 -10.78
CA GLY A 180 18.63 -6.18 -9.76
C GLY A 180 19.70 -7.24 -10.03
N TYR A 181 19.30 -8.44 -10.47
CA TYR A 181 20.25 -9.49 -10.87
C TYR A 181 21.09 -9.06 -12.08
N ASN A 182 20.47 -8.43 -13.08
CA ASN A 182 21.20 -7.98 -14.28
C ASN A 182 22.16 -6.82 -13.97
N ILE A 183 21.82 -5.93 -13.03
CA ILE A 183 22.76 -4.93 -12.49
C ILE A 183 23.95 -5.64 -11.85
N GLU A 184 23.71 -6.68 -11.04
CA GLU A 184 24.78 -7.43 -10.37
C GLU A 184 25.72 -8.12 -11.35
N GLN A 185 25.20 -8.80 -12.37
CA GLN A 185 26.05 -9.44 -13.38
C GLN A 185 26.88 -8.43 -14.17
N LEU A 186 26.35 -7.22 -14.38
CA LEU A 186 27.05 -6.16 -15.08
C LEU A 186 28.09 -5.48 -14.17
N ALA A 187 27.78 -5.29 -12.89
CA ALA A 187 28.68 -4.74 -11.88
C ALA A 187 29.96 -5.57 -11.71
N LYS A 188 29.88 -6.91 -11.85
CA LYS A 188 31.06 -7.81 -11.82
C LYS A 188 32.10 -7.52 -12.91
N LYS A 189 31.74 -6.75 -13.94
CA LYS A 189 32.63 -6.35 -15.04
C LYS A 189 33.13 -4.91 -14.91
N GLY A 190 32.69 -4.17 -13.89
CA GLY A 190 33.14 -2.81 -13.64
C GLY A 190 34.55 -2.80 -13.07
N GLU A 191 35.37 -1.86 -13.54
CA GLU A 191 36.76 -1.71 -13.11
C GLU A 191 37.01 -0.35 -12.45
N LYS A 192 36.17 0.64 -12.77
CA LYS A 192 36.32 2.02 -12.30
C LYS A 192 35.21 2.39 -11.33
N PHE A 193 35.60 2.86 -10.15
CA PHE A 193 34.68 3.50 -9.21
C PHE A 193 34.40 4.95 -9.60
N ILE A 194 33.12 5.32 -9.62
CA ILE A 194 32.61 6.65 -9.92
C ILE A 194 31.99 7.18 -8.63
N ASP A 195 32.45 8.33 -8.17
CA ASP A 195 31.94 8.92 -6.94
C ASP A 195 30.45 9.24 -7.07
N LEU A 196 29.67 8.72 -6.12
CA LEU A 196 28.24 8.95 -5.99
C LEU A 196 27.95 9.59 -4.61
N PRO A 197 26.84 10.32 -4.45
CA PRO A 197 26.44 10.83 -3.15
C PRO A 197 26.25 9.70 -2.13
N TYR A 198 26.79 9.87 -0.92
CA TYR A 198 26.62 8.93 0.19
C TYR A 198 25.68 9.54 1.24
N VAL A 199 24.45 9.01 1.38
CA VAL A 199 23.36 9.70 2.11
C VAL A 199 22.77 8.85 3.23
N VAL A 200 23.48 8.81 4.37
CA VAL A 200 23.00 8.20 5.63
C VAL A 200 22.61 9.29 6.63
N LYS A 201 21.45 9.16 7.28
CA LYS A 201 20.93 10.09 8.29
C LYS A 201 20.58 9.33 9.56
N GLY A 202 21.53 9.19 10.48
CA GLY A 202 21.35 8.37 11.67
C GLY A 202 21.25 6.88 11.29
N MET A 203 20.09 6.25 11.49
CA MET A 203 19.83 4.88 11.02
C MET A 203 19.00 4.83 9.73
N ASP A 204 18.64 5.99 9.20
CA ASP A 204 17.84 6.11 7.98
C ASP A 204 18.70 6.36 6.74
N VAL A 205 18.17 6.04 5.56
CA VAL A 205 18.83 6.21 4.25
C VAL A 205 17.92 6.92 3.25
N SER A 206 18.51 7.53 2.22
CA SER A 206 17.78 8.16 1.11
C SER A 206 18.47 7.84 -0.21
N PHE A 207 17.70 7.37 -1.18
CA PHE A 207 18.24 6.90 -2.46
C PHE A 207 17.81 7.75 -3.66
N SER A 208 16.80 8.61 -3.53
CA SER A 208 16.29 9.41 -4.67
C SER A 208 17.35 10.35 -5.22
N GLY A 209 18.12 11.01 -4.34
CA GLY A 209 19.20 11.91 -4.75
C GLY A 209 20.34 11.19 -5.48
N ILE A 210 20.66 9.97 -5.02
CA ILE A 210 21.67 9.10 -5.64
C ILE A 210 21.20 8.67 -7.03
N LEU A 211 19.93 8.25 -7.13
CA LEU A 211 19.33 7.85 -8.40
C LEU A 211 19.34 8.99 -9.42
N SER A 212 18.89 10.18 -9.05
CA SER A 212 18.90 11.32 -9.97
C SER A 212 20.31 11.73 -10.38
N TYR A 213 21.27 11.64 -9.46
CA TYR A 213 22.68 11.93 -9.76
C TYR A 213 23.26 10.91 -10.74
N ILE A 214 23.04 9.61 -10.52
CA ILE A 214 23.59 8.58 -11.41
C ILE A 214 22.86 8.55 -12.77
N GLU A 215 21.57 8.88 -12.82
CA GLU A 215 20.82 9.04 -14.08
C GLU A 215 21.46 10.15 -14.96
N ALA A 216 21.72 11.33 -14.38
CA ALA A 216 22.39 12.42 -15.07
C ALA A 216 23.85 12.07 -15.45
N THR A 217 24.59 11.46 -14.52
CA THR A 217 25.98 11.04 -14.73
C THR A 217 26.09 10.00 -15.84
N ALA A 218 25.17 9.04 -15.91
CA ALA A 218 25.13 8.03 -16.96
C ALA A 218 24.92 8.67 -18.33
N GLU A 219 24.02 9.66 -18.44
CA GLU A 219 23.78 10.34 -19.72
C GLU A 219 25.02 11.09 -20.24
N GLU A 220 25.74 11.78 -19.37
CA GLU A 220 26.94 12.55 -19.74
C GLU A 220 28.15 11.62 -20.01
N LYS A 221 28.50 10.77 -19.05
CA LYS A 221 29.74 9.98 -19.10
C LYS A 221 29.71 8.86 -20.13
N LEU A 222 28.55 8.26 -20.38
CA LEU A 222 28.43 7.25 -21.44
C LEU A 222 28.56 7.88 -22.84
N LYS A 223 28.03 9.10 -23.04
CA LYS A 223 28.22 9.83 -24.32
C LYS A 223 29.68 10.20 -24.56
N ASN A 224 30.41 10.55 -23.51
CA ASN A 224 31.83 10.94 -23.58
C ASN A 224 32.80 9.74 -23.53
N ASN A 225 32.32 8.50 -23.43
CA ASN A 225 33.13 7.29 -23.21
C ASN A 225 34.08 7.38 -21.97
N GLU A 226 33.66 8.10 -20.93
CA GLU A 226 34.46 8.27 -19.70
C GLU A 226 34.32 7.11 -18.70
N CYS A 227 33.26 6.31 -18.85
CA CYS A 227 32.99 5.09 -18.11
C CYS A 227 32.12 4.14 -18.92
N THR A 228 32.00 2.90 -18.44
CA THR A 228 31.10 1.90 -19.00
C THR A 228 29.81 1.78 -18.16
N PRO A 229 28.73 1.17 -18.71
CA PRO A 229 27.58 0.79 -17.90
C PRO A 229 27.94 -0.14 -16.73
N ALA A 230 28.98 -0.97 -16.89
CA ALA A 230 29.50 -1.85 -15.84
C ALA A 230 30.11 -1.07 -14.68
N ASP A 231 30.88 -0.02 -14.96
CA ASP A 231 31.46 0.86 -13.94
C ASP A 231 30.38 1.57 -13.12
N LEU A 232 29.30 2.02 -13.78
CA LEU A 232 28.17 2.65 -13.11
C LEU A 232 27.40 1.65 -12.23
N CYS A 233 27.13 0.43 -12.72
CA CYS A 233 26.50 -0.62 -11.92
C CYS A 233 27.35 -1.00 -10.71
N TYR A 234 28.66 -1.14 -10.89
CA TYR A 234 29.63 -1.38 -9.81
C TYR A 234 29.59 -0.27 -8.76
N SER A 235 29.76 0.98 -9.19
CA SER A 235 29.79 2.14 -8.29
C SER A 235 28.48 2.33 -7.52
N LEU A 236 27.35 2.07 -8.19
CA LEU A 236 26.03 2.12 -7.56
C LEU A 236 25.89 1.05 -6.48
N GLN A 237 26.28 -0.20 -6.76
CA GLN A 237 26.23 -1.28 -5.78
C GLN A 237 27.10 -0.99 -4.57
N GLU A 238 28.37 -0.64 -4.78
CA GLU A 238 29.29 -0.32 -3.67
C GLU A 238 28.75 0.80 -2.78
N THR A 239 28.23 1.88 -3.38
CA THR A 239 27.69 3.03 -2.63
C THR A 239 26.45 2.62 -1.84
N LEU A 240 25.45 2.04 -2.51
CA LEU A 240 24.18 1.68 -1.88
C LEU A 240 24.37 0.63 -0.78
N PHE A 241 25.17 -0.41 -1.04
CA PHE A 241 25.37 -1.50 -0.09
C PHE A 241 26.22 -1.07 1.09
N ALA A 242 27.23 -0.21 0.91
CA ALA A 242 27.96 0.37 2.03
C ALA A 242 27.03 1.16 2.96
N MET A 243 26.10 1.94 2.41
CA MET A 243 25.09 2.66 3.21
C MET A 243 24.20 1.71 4.00
N LEU A 244 23.76 0.61 3.40
CA LEU A 244 22.94 -0.41 4.08
C LEU A 244 23.71 -1.13 5.20
N VAL A 245 24.99 -1.44 4.96
CA VAL A 245 25.87 -2.04 5.97
C VAL A 245 26.05 -1.07 7.14
N GLU A 246 26.30 0.22 6.89
CA GLU A 246 26.48 1.23 7.94
C GLU A 246 25.24 1.35 8.86
N ILE A 247 24.04 1.47 8.29
CA ILE A 247 22.81 1.57 9.12
C ILE A 247 22.50 0.27 9.86
N THR A 248 22.83 -0.88 9.28
CA THR A 248 22.64 -2.18 9.91
C THR A 248 23.59 -2.35 11.10
N GLU A 249 24.85 -1.96 10.92
CA GLU A 249 25.85 -1.97 11.99
C GLU A 249 25.46 -1.04 13.16
N ARG A 250 24.95 0.16 12.86
CA ARG A 250 24.42 1.09 13.87
C ARG A 250 23.28 0.46 14.67
N ALA A 251 22.35 -0.21 14.01
CA ALA A 251 21.25 -0.90 14.67
C ALA A 251 21.70 -2.10 15.50
N MET A 252 22.70 -2.87 15.03
CA MET A 252 23.32 -3.95 15.81
C MET A 252 23.90 -3.44 17.11
N ALA A 253 24.68 -2.35 17.04
CA ALA A 253 25.25 -1.70 18.22
C ALA A 253 24.16 -1.18 19.17
N HIS A 254 23.08 -0.61 18.62
CA HIS A 254 21.98 -0.07 19.41
C HIS A 254 21.14 -1.15 20.11
N CYS A 255 20.94 -2.29 19.45
CA CYS A 255 20.14 -3.39 19.97
C CYS A 255 20.92 -4.41 20.81
N ASP A 256 22.25 -4.25 20.92
CA ASP A 256 23.18 -5.23 21.50
C ASP A 256 23.02 -6.63 20.88
N LYS A 257 22.94 -6.67 19.55
CA LYS A 257 22.78 -7.92 18.77
C LYS A 257 24.02 -8.18 17.93
N LYS A 258 24.38 -9.46 17.82
CA LYS A 258 25.58 -9.90 17.08
C LYS A 258 25.26 -10.42 15.68
N ASP A 259 24.08 -10.99 15.49
CA ASP A 259 23.73 -11.65 14.23
C ASP A 259 22.87 -10.74 13.35
N VAL A 260 23.08 -10.82 12.04
CA VAL A 260 22.26 -10.15 11.03
C VAL A 260 21.55 -11.20 10.19
N LEU A 261 20.29 -10.94 9.87
CA LEU A 261 19.52 -11.69 8.88
C LEU A 261 19.16 -10.74 7.72
N ILE A 262 19.57 -11.06 6.49
CA ILE A 262 19.14 -10.32 5.31
C ILE A 262 17.94 -11.04 4.69
N VAL A 263 16.86 -10.29 4.41
CA VAL A 263 15.65 -10.79 3.76
C VAL A 263 15.19 -9.83 2.64
N GLY A 264 14.28 -10.32 1.80
CA GLY A 264 13.79 -9.59 0.62
C GLY A 264 14.63 -9.83 -0.64
N GLY A 265 14.07 -9.46 -1.79
CA GLY A 265 14.66 -9.81 -3.09
C GLY A 265 16.05 -9.23 -3.36
N VAL A 266 16.40 -8.07 -2.77
CA VAL A 266 17.77 -7.52 -2.89
C VAL A 266 18.75 -8.28 -2.00
N GLY A 267 18.24 -9.01 -1.01
CA GLY A 267 19.03 -9.90 -0.15
C GLY A 267 19.67 -11.08 -0.88
N CYS A 268 19.22 -11.40 -2.10
CA CYS A 268 19.86 -12.38 -2.98
C CYS A 268 21.23 -11.93 -3.50
N ASN A 269 21.51 -10.63 -3.49
CA ASN A 269 22.72 -10.09 -4.10
C ASN A 269 23.98 -10.53 -3.35
N GLU A 270 24.89 -11.22 -4.06
CA GLU A 270 26.08 -11.83 -3.46
C GLU A 270 27.03 -10.77 -2.89
N ARG A 271 27.11 -9.61 -3.55
CA ARG A 271 27.98 -8.51 -3.12
C ARG A 271 27.49 -7.86 -1.83
N LEU A 272 26.19 -7.62 -1.70
CA LEU A 272 25.59 -7.15 -0.43
C LEU A 272 25.83 -8.17 0.69
N GLN A 273 25.63 -9.46 0.42
CA GLN A 273 25.90 -10.50 1.42
C GLN A 273 27.38 -10.55 1.81
N GLU A 274 28.30 -10.40 0.87
CA GLU A 274 29.74 -10.33 1.13
C GLU A 274 30.09 -9.17 2.07
N MET A 275 29.67 -7.96 1.73
CA MET A 275 29.94 -6.75 2.54
C MET A 275 29.35 -6.89 3.95
N MET A 276 28.12 -7.39 4.06
CA MET A 276 27.49 -7.60 5.36
C MET A 276 28.19 -8.70 6.18
N ARG A 277 28.69 -9.76 5.52
CA ARG A 277 29.41 -10.86 6.18
C ARG A 277 30.73 -10.37 6.77
N ILE A 278 31.44 -9.49 6.07
CA ILE A 278 32.67 -8.85 6.57
C ILE A 278 32.35 -8.02 7.82
N MET A 279 31.34 -7.14 7.76
CA MET A 279 30.96 -6.33 8.93
C MET A 279 30.53 -7.21 10.12
N CYS A 280 29.72 -8.25 9.88
CA CYS A 280 29.30 -9.17 10.94
C CYS A 280 30.48 -9.90 11.59
N SER A 281 31.44 -10.39 10.79
CA SER A 281 32.58 -11.15 11.31
C SER A 281 33.51 -10.28 12.15
N GLU A 282 33.75 -9.03 11.74
CA GLU A 282 34.53 -8.04 12.50
C GLU A 282 33.88 -7.71 13.86
N ARG A 283 32.56 -7.81 13.97
CA ARG A 283 31.80 -7.65 15.23
C ARG A 283 31.64 -8.94 16.03
N GLY A 284 32.23 -10.05 15.60
CA GLY A 284 32.10 -11.36 16.25
C GLY A 284 30.70 -11.98 16.13
N GLY A 285 30.00 -11.64 15.05
CA GLY A 285 28.65 -12.06 14.72
C GLY A 285 28.57 -12.91 13.46
N ARG A 286 27.35 -13.29 13.07
CA ARG A 286 27.09 -14.08 11.86
C ARG A 286 26.09 -13.39 10.95
N LEU A 287 26.34 -13.51 9.65
CA LEU A 287 25.34 -13.21 8.63
C LEU A 287 24.54 -14.47 8.33
N PHE A 288 23.22 -14.35 8.44
CA PHE A 288 22.24 -15.27 7.89
C PHE A 288 21.62 -14.65 6.63
N ALA A 289 21.59 -15.42 5.55
CA ALA A 289 20.93 -15.02 4.32
C ALA A 289 20.21 -16.22 3.74
N THR A 290 19.06 -15.98 3.11
CA THR A 290 18.33 -17.00 2.38
C THR A 290 18.73 -17.03 0.91
N ASP A 291 18.45 -18.12 0.22
CA ASP A 291 18.60 -18.21 -1.23
C ASP A 291 17.33 -17.72 -1.98
N ASP A 292 17.41 -17.67 -3.32
CA ASP A 292 16.36 -17.22 -4.24
C ASP A 292 15.00 -17.91 -4.06
N ARG A 293 14.95 -19.11 -3.47
CA ARG A 293 13.70 -19.83 -3.21
C ARG A 293 12.87 -19.12 -2.14
N TYR A 294 13.51 -18.38 -1.23
CA TYR A 294 12.86 -17.79 -0.04
C TYR A 294 13.00 -16.25 0.02
N CYS A 295 14.07 -15.67 -0.52
CA CYS A 295 14.26 -14.21 -0.57
C CYS A 295 13.22 -13.50 -1.44
N VAL A 296 12.80 -14.14 -2.53
CA VAL A 296 11.78 -13.61 -3.45
C VAL A 296 10.39 -13.92 -2.90
N ASP A 297 9.48 -12.95 -2.99
CA ASP A 297 8.09 -13.07 -2.55
C ASP A 297 7.46 -14.42 -2.95
N ASN A 298 6.97 -15.17 -1.95
CA ASN A 298 6.50 -16.54 -2.12
C ASN A 298 5.33 -16.86 -1.18
N GLY A 299 4.51 -17.85 -1.53
CA GLY A 299 3.34 -18.20 -0.72
C GLY A 299 3.69 -18.93 0.59
N ALA A 300 4.84 -19.62 0.62
CA ALA A 300 5.28 -20.38 1.80
C ALA A 300 5.55 -19.47 3.00
N MET A 301 6.16 -18.29 2.81
CA MET A 301 6.40 -17.35 3.92
C MET A 301 5.09 -16.91 4.58
N ILE A 302 4.07 -16.68 3.76
CA ILE A 302 2.73 -16.29 4.22
C ILE A 302 2.04 -17.44 4.95
N ALA A 303 2.12 -18.65 4.39
CA ALA A 303 1.59 -19.86 5.02
C ALA A 303 2.23 -20.08 6.40
N TYR A 304 3.57 -20.04 6.48
CA TYR A 304 4.31 -20.29 7.71
C TYR A 304 3.97 -19.27 8.81
N THR A 305 4.06 -17.98 8.51
CA THR A 305 3.77 -16.93 9.50
C THR A 305 2.32 -16.92 9.92
N GLY A 306 1.39 -17.15 8.98
CA GLY A 306 -0.02 -17.29 9.30
C GLY A 306 -0.30 -18.51 10.17
N LEU A 307 0.41 -19.62 9.94
CA LEU A 307 0.30 -20.83 10.74
C LEU A 307 0.88 -20.66 12.15
N LEU A 308 1.98 -19.93 12.30
CA LEU A 308 2.52 -19.53 13.60
C LEU A 308 1.48 -18.73 14.40
N ALA A 309 0.85 -17.72 13.77
CA ALA A 309 -0.19 -16.93 14.41
C ALA A 309 -1.43 -17.78 14.75
N PHE A 310 -1.85 -18.65 13.84
CA PHE A 310 -2.99 -19.55 14.01
C PHE A 310 -2.81 -20.51 15.19
N ALA A 311 -1.63 -21.13 15.30
CA ALA A 311 -1.30 -22.03 16.39
C ALA A 311 -1.34 -21.34 17.77
N HIS A 312 -1.20 -20.01 17.80
CA HIS A 312 -1.32 -19.17 19.00
C HIS A 312 -2.68 -18.47 19.10
N GLY A 313 -3.72 -18.99 18.40
CA GLY A 313 -5.10 -18.55 18.54
C GLY A 313 -5.51 -17.34 17.68
N SER A 314 -4.65 -16.88 16.76
CA SER A 314 -5.04 -15.80 15.84
C SER A 314 -5.95 -16.32 14.72
N SER A 315 -7.00 -15.56 14.45
CA SER A 315 -7.87 -15.75 13.29
C SER A 315 -8.38 -14.38 12.83
N THR A 316 -8.68 -14.24 11.54
CA THR A 316 -9.20 -13.01 10.95
C THR A 316 -10.65 -13.23 10.51
N PRO A 317 -11.63 -12.51 11.10
CA PRO A 317 -13.01 -12.55 10.64
C PRO A 317 -13.14 -12.16 9.16
N LEU A 318 -14.17 -12.68 8.49
CA LEU A 318 -14.36 -12.47 7.05
C LEU A 318 -14.51 -10.98 6.71
N GLU A 319 -15.18 -10.21 7.56
CA GLU A 319 -15.36 -8.76 7.46
C GLU A 319 -14.07 -7.96 7.69
N GLU A 320 -13.08 -8.56 8.34
CA GLU A 320 -11.76 -7.95 8.62
C GLU A 320 -10.64 -8.47 7.70
N SER A 321 -10.96 -9.46 6.85
CA SER A 321 -10.09 -10.03 5.82
C SER A 321 -9.94 -9.09 4.59
N THR A 322 -9.77 -7.80 4.86
CA THR A 322 -9.48 -6.75 3.87
C THR A 322 -7.99 -6.72 3.51
N PHE A 323 -7.57 -5.78 2.66
CA PHE A 323 -6.16 -5.51 2.39
C PHE A 323 -5.81 -4.07 2.74
N THR A 324 -4.54 -3.80 3.01
CA THR A 324 -4.02 -2.46 3.22
C THR A 324 -2.69 -2.26 2.49
N GLN A 325 -2.57 -1.16 1.74
CA GLN A 325 -1.32 -0.84 1.05
C GLN A 325 -0.20 -0.44 2.03
N ARG A 326 -0.59 0.03 3.22
CA ARG A 326 0.33 0.47 4.27
C ARG A 326 0.04 -0.34 5.53
N PHE A 327 0.95 -1.23 5.88
CA PHE A 327 0.87 -2.04 7.08
C PHE A 327 2.25 -2.05 7.72
N ARG A 328 2.46 -1.24 8.75
CA ARG A 328 3.80 -1.18 9.35
C ARG A 328 4.14 -2.49 10.05
N THR A 329 5.42 -2.85 10.01
CA THR A 329 5.94 -4.07 10.65
C THR A 329 5.70 -4.06 12.15
N ASP A 330 5.80 -2.88 12.78
CA ASP A 330 5.61 -2.69 14.22
C ASP A 330 4.15 -2.70 14.69
N GLU A 331 3.18 -2.70 13.76
CA GLU A 331 1.76 -2.88 14.09
C GLU A 331 1.44 -4.32 14.50
N VAL A 332 2.27 -5.29 14.07
CA VAL A 332 2.06 -6.72 14.32
C VAL A 332 2.57 -7.10 15.71
N HIS A 333 1.70 -7.72 16.50
CA HIS A 333 2.09 -8.40 17.72
C HIS A 333 2.48 -9.85 17.40
N ALA A 334 3.78 -10.17 17.48
CA ALA A 334 4.32 -11.49 17.19
C ALA A 334 4.18 -12.41 18.40
N ILE A 335 2.92 -12.78 18.71
CA ILE A 335 2.53 -13.60 19.86
C ILE A 335 3.28 -14.93 19.96
N TRP A 336 3.69 -15.49 18.83
CA TRP A 336 4.45 -16.75 18.74
C TRP A 336 5.90 -16.64 19.21
N ARG A 337 6.40 -15.44 19.50
CA ARG A 337 7.74 -15.21 20.04
C ARG A 337 7.78 -14.94 21.53
N GLU A 338 6.62 -14.79 22.17
CA GLU A 338 6.57 -14.63 23.62
C GLU A 338 7.04 -15.93 24.28
N LYS A 339 8.13 -15.85 25.05
CA LYS A 339 8.51 -16.94 25.95
C LYS A 339 7.58 -16.90 27.15
N GLU A 340 7.02 -18.03 27.58
CA GLU A 340 6.35 -18.13 28.89
C GLU A 340 7.27 -17.52 29.95
N GLN A 341 6.78 -16.48 30.63
CA GLN A 341 7.61 -15.57 31.41
C GLN A 341 8.35 -16.33 32.54
N SER A 342 9.67 -16.47 32.40
CA SER A 342 10.57 -16.69 33.53
C SER A 342 11.49 -15.47 33.72
N GLY A 343 11.02 -14.51 34.51
CA GLY A 343 11.80 -13.88 35.57
C GLY A 343 13.12 -13.15 35.28
N ARG A 344 13.40 -12.61 34.08
CA ARG A 344 14.51 -11.65 33.90
C ARG A 344 14.12 -10.44 33.05
N ILE A 345 13.86 -9.33 33.75
CA ILE A 345 13.74 -8.00 33.16
C ILE A 345 15.15 -7.58 32.73
N HIS A 346 15.46 -7.65 31.44
CA HIS A 346 16.62 -6.94 30.89
C HIS A 346 16.27 -5.46 30.78
N GLN A 347 16.91 -4.66 31.63
CA GLN A 347 16.70 -3.22 31.73
C GLN A 347 17.42 -2.51 30.57
N THR A 348 16.71 -2.21 29.49
CA THR A 348 17.20 -1.32 28.43
C THR A 348 17.33 0.10 28.99
N ARG A 349 18.56 0.62 29.05
CA ARG A 349 18.84 2.01 29.44
C ARG A 349 18.74 2.89 28.20
N ALA A 350 17.63 3.60 28.03
CA ALA A 350 17.53 4.66 27.05
C ALA A 350 18.36 5.87 27.52
N VAL A 351 19.38 6.26 26.75
CA VAL A 351 20.02 7.58 26.88
C VAL A 351 19.94 8.27 25.52
N GLY A 352 18.97 9.19 25.39
CA GLY A 352 18.72 10.08 24.25
C GLY A 352 17.82 11.23 24.72
N PRO A 353 17.89 12.44 24.11
CA PRO A 353 17.52 13.68 24.79
C PRO A 353 16.03 13.77 25.12
N LEU A 354 15.76 14.10 26.38
CA LEU A 354 14.44 14.26 26.99
C LEU A 354 13.68 15.45 26.37
N PRO A 355 12.46 15.24 25.84
CA PRO A 355 11.53 16.32 25.56
C PRO A 355 10.95 16.86 26.87
N ARG A 356 10.79 18.20 26.98
CA ARG A 356 10.05 18.82 28.08
C ARG A 356 8.57 18.40 28.04
N ILE A 357 8.16 17.66 29.07
CA ILE A 357 6.75 17.41 29.39
C ILE A 357 6.19 18.64 30.14
N LYS A 358 5.02 19.13 29.73
CA LYS A 358 4.03 19.72 30.65
C LYS A 358 2.83 18.77 30.73
N THR A 359 2.65 18.18 31.90
CA THR A 359 1.53 17.34 32.32
C THR A 359 0.28 18.16 32.65
N ARG A 360 -0.90 17.57 32.37
CA ARG A 360 -2.20 17.54 33.12
C ARG A 360 -3.32 17.28 32.10
N ASN A 361 -4.39 16.51 32.32
CA ASN A 361 -4.85 15.62 33.39
C ASN A 361 -5.99 14.76 32.78
N ILE A 362 -5.93 13.45 33.02
CA ILE A 362 -7.00 12.50 33.42
C ILE A 362 -8.45 12.70 32.91
N GLY A 363 -9.01 11.64 32.31
CA GLY A 363 -10.46 11.38 32.23
C GLY A 363 -10.80 10.14 31.38
N LEU A 364 -11.09 9.01 32.03
CA LEU A 364 -11.63 7.79 31.42
C LEU A 364 -13.10 7.98 31.00
N GLY A 365 -13.50 7.46 29.85
CA GLY A 365 -14.91 7.39 29.42
C GLY A 365 -15.09 6.63 28.09
N GLU A 366 -16.07 5.73 28.11
CA GLU A 366 -16.68 4.93 27.04
C GLU A 366 -16.54 5.44 25.60
N GLU A 367 -16.06 4.60 24.67
CA GLU A 367 -16.46 4.68 23.24
C GLU A 367 -15.98 3.43 22.45
N VAL A 368 -16.44 2.26 22.87
CA VAL A 368 -16.54 1.10 21.97
C VAL A 368 -17.93 1.18 21.37
N LEU A 369 -18.11 1.90 20.23
CA LEU A 369 -19.22 1.81 19.26
C LEU A 369 -19.26 3.03 18.30
N ALA A 370 -18.21 3.24 17.48
CA ALA A 370 -18.33 4.06 16.26
C ALA A 370 -17.18 3.77 15.28
N ARG A 371 -17.42 2.96 14.23
CA ARG A 371 -16.53 2.95 13.07
C ARG A 371 -16.75 4.25 12.29
N GLY A 372 -15.99 5.28 12.64
CA GLY A 372 -16.00 6.61 12.01
C GLY A 372 -15.25 7.60 12.90
N ARG A 373 -14.43 8.49 12.32
CA ARG A 373 -13.85 9.61 13.09
C ARG A 373 -15.00 10.53 13.58
N PRO A 374 -14.80 11.35 14.63
CA PRO A 374 -15.81 12.29 15.07
C PRO A 374 -16.32 13.14 13.90
N SER A 375 -17.64 13.22 13.74
CA SER A 375 -18.30 14.15 12.83
C SER A 375 -18.93 15.27 13.63
N SER A 376 -18.84 16.50 13.14
CA SER A 376 -19.53 17.63 13.76
C SER A 376 -21.04 17.62 13.53
N ILE A 377 -21.54 16.82 12.58
CA ILE A 377 -22.96 16.74 12.25
C ILE A 377 -23.38 15.26 12.14
N PRO A 378 -24.31 14.80 12.99
CA PRO A 378 -24.86 13.45 12.91
C PRO A 378 -25.46 13.10 11.54
N HIS A 379 -25.41 11.82 11.16
CA HIS A 379 -25.85 11.34 9.85
C HIS A 379 -27.31 11.71 9.53
N ASP A 380 -28.22 11.51 10.49
CA ASP A 380 -29.64 11.84 10.41
C ASP A 380 -29.87 13.34 10.15
N GLN A 381 -29.07 14.22 10.75
CA GLN A 381 -29.17 15.67 10.51
C GLN A 381 -28.70 16.07 9.10
N VAL A 382 -27.66 15.40 8.57
CA VAL A 382 -27.20 15.62 7.19
C VAL A 382 -28.30 15.22 6.21
N ILE A 383 -28.94 14.07 6.42
CA ILE A 383 -30.03 13.59 5.57
C ILE A 383 -31.25 14.49 5.71
N ALA A 384 -31.66 14.88 6.91
CA ALA A 384 -32.77 15.82 7.12
C ALA A 384 -32.56 17.17 6.41
N TRP A 385 -31.32 17.66 6.38
CA TRP A 385 -30.98 18.87 5.62
C TRP A 385 -31.15 18.64 4.10
N LEU A 386 -30.71 17.49 3.59
CA LEU A 386 -30.87 17.13 2.18
C LEU A 386 -32.35 16.92 1.81
N ASP A 387 -33.14 16.33 2.70
CA ASP A 387 -34.58 16.16 2.53
C ASP A 387 -35.31 17.50 2.41
N SER A 388 -34.84 18.54 3.12
CA SER A 388 -35.39 19.90 3.00
C SER A 388 -35.16 20.54 1.62
N CYS A 389 -34.32 19.94 0.77
CA CYS A 389 -34.10 20.38 -0.59
C CYS A 389 -35.17 19.78 -1.52
N ASN A 390 -36.18 20.59 -1.86
CA ASN A 390 -37.33 20.16 -2.69
C ASN A 390 -37.04 20.03 -4.19
N VAL A 391 -35.82 20.34 -4.64
CA VAL A 391 -35.42 20.28 -6.05
C VAL A 391 -34.34 19.23 -6.22
N ASP A 392 -34.60 18.25 -7.08
CA ASP A 392 -33.63 17.22 -7.40
C ASP A 392 -32.41 17.81 -8.12
N ASN A 393 -31.25 17.18 -7.92
CA ASN A 393 -29.98 17.61 -8.51
C ASN A 393 -29.56 19.06 -8.21
N SER A 394 -30.11 19.69 -7.17
CA SER A 394 -29.88 21.10 -6.83
C SER A 394 -28.72 21.35 -5.85
N VAL A 395 -28.16 20.29 -5.29
CA VAL A 395 -27.10 20.34 -4.27
C VAL A 395 -25.76 19.91 -4.87
N VAL A 396 -24.70 20.64 -4.57
CA VAL A 396 -23.32 20.22 -4.81
C VAL A 396 -22.73 19.59 -3.55
N TYR A 397 -22.27 18.35 -3.64
CA TYR A 397 -21.42 17.78 -2.61
C TYR A 397 -19.95 18.11 -2.88
N VAL A 398 -19.21 18.49 -1.85
CA VAL A 398 -17.77 18.79 -1.92
C VAL A 398 -17.02 17.93 -0.91
N GLY A 399 -16.17 17.04 -1.41
CA GLY A 399 -15.45 16.09 -0.58
C GLY A 399 -14.15 15.63 -1.23
N PHE A 400 -13.04 15.75 -0.50
CA PHE A 400 -11.70 15.38 -0.98
C PHE A 400 -11.16 14.08 -0.34
N GLY A 401 -12.04 13.24 0.21
CA GLY A 401 -11.68 11.96 0.80
C GLY A 401 -10.69 12.05 1.98
N THR A 402 -10.07 10.93 2.34
CA THR A 402 -9.19 10.83 3.51
C THR A 402 -7.75 11.25 3.23
N GLN A 403 -7.31 11.27 1.97
CA GLN A 403 -5.91 11.50 1.59
C GLN A 403 -5.59 12.97 1.30
N ILE A 404 -6.53 13.75 0.77
CA ILE A 404 -6.29 15.15 0.40
C ILE A 404 -6.69 16.12 1.50
N THR A 405 -5.79 17.02 1.88
CA THR A 405 -6.06 18.13 2.79
C THR A 405 -5.75 19.42 2.05
N LEU A 406 -6.74 20.30 1.90
CA LEU A 406 -6.56 21.57 1.19
C LEU A 406 -5.67 22.52 2.00
N SER A 407 -4.85 23.31 1.30
CA SER A 407 -4.16 24.46 1.87
C SER A 407 -5.14 25.56 2.28
N LYS A 408 -4.65 26.55 3.04
CA LYS A 408 -5.47 27.69 3.46
C LYS A 408 -6.00 28.47 2.26
N GLU A 409 -5.13 28.74 1.28
CA GLU A 409 -5.45 29.50 0.07
C GLU A 409 -6.49 28.76 -0.80
N GLN A 410 -6.36 27.44 -0.93
CA GLN A 410 -7.36 26.59 -1.61
C GLN A 410 -8.70 26.58 -0.88
N THR A 411 -8.67 26.52 0.46
CA THR A 411 -9.87 26.54 1.32
C THR A 411 -10.60 27.87 1.19
N GLU A 412 -9.88 28.99 1.21
CA GLU A 412 -10.43 30.33 1.01
C GLU A 412 -11.01 30.52 -0.40
N ALA A 413 -10.32 30.04 -1.44
CA ALA A 413 -10.81 30.11 -2.82
C ALA A 413 -12.08 29.27 -3.02
N LEU A 414 -12.13 28.06 -2.46
CA LEU A 414 -13.30 27.19 -2.50
C LEU A 414 -14.48 27.80 -1.73
N ALA A 415 -14.25 28.33 -0.54
CA ALA A 415 -15.25 29.06 0.24
C ALA A 415 -15.82 30.24 -0.57
N SER A 416 -14.94 31.08 -1.16
CA SER A 416 -15.37 32.20 -2.01
C SER A 416 -16.21 31.72 -3.21
N ALA A 417 -15.85 30.59 -3.84
CA ALA A 417 -16.61 30.02 -4.94
C ALA A 417 -18.00 29.52 -4.51
N LEU A 418 -18.11 28.86 -3.36
CA LEU A 418 -19.38 28.40 -2.78
C LEU A 418 -20.28 29.58 -2.38
N GLU A 419 -19.70 30.69 -1.91
CA GLU A 419 -20.46 31.90 -1.62
C GLU A 419 -21.01 32.58 -2.89
N LYS A 420 -20.17 32.69 -3.92
CA LYS A 420 -20.50 33.35 -5.19
C LYS A 420 -21.45 32.55 -6.07
N SER A 421 -21.35 31.22 -6.05
CA SER A 421 -22.18 30.34 -6.89
C SER A 421 -23.66 30.32 -6.53
N LYS A 422 -24.00 30.70 -5.28
CA LYS A 422 -25.38 30.70 -4.73
C LYS A 422 -26.08 29.33 -4.76
N VAL A 423 -25.36 28.25 -5.09
CA VAL A 423 -25.90 26.89 -5.04
C VAL A 423 -26.12 26.44 -3.60
N ARG A 424 -26.98 25.44 -3.43
CA ARG A 424 -27.01 24.65 -2.21
C ARG A 424 -25.83 23.68 -2.20
N PHE A 425 -25.19 23.49 -1.05
CA PHE A 425 -24.03 22.60 -0.99
C PHE A 425 -23.87 21.91 0.36
N VAL A 426 -23.22 20.74 0.32
CA VAL A 426 -22.65 20.08 1.49
C VAL A 426 -21.14 20.04 1.30
N TRP A 427 -20.38 20.60 2.23
CA TRP A 427 -18.92 20.63 2.17
C TRP A 427 -18.31 19.90 3.37
N THR A 428 -17.56 18.84 3.10
CA THR A 428 -16.81 18.11 4.12
C THR A 428 -15.41 18.70 4.27
N VAL A 429 -15.09 19.15 5.48
CA VAL A 429 -13.79 19.72 5.87
C VAL A 429 -13.16 18.79 6.89
N LYS A 430 -11.88 18.43 6.71
CA LYS A 430 -11.20 17.58 7.70
C LYS A 430 -11.03 18.33 9.02
N ALA A 431 -11.20 17.61 10.13
CA ALA A 431 -11.08 18.18 11.48
C ALA A 431 -9.75 18.94 11.72
N ALA A 432 -8.65 18.46 11.14
CA ALA A 432 -7.33 19.10 11.27
C ALA A 432 -7.23 20.50 10.64
N ILE A 433 -8.16 20.86 9.75
CA ILE A 433 -8.20 22.16 9.06
C ILE A 433 -9.52 22.90 9.28
N SER A 434 -10.29 22.53 10.30
CA SER A 434 -11.58 23.18 10.59
C SER A 434 -11.43 24.68 10.86
N SER A 435 -10.26 25.11 11.39
CA SER A 435 -9.90 26.52 11.60
C SER A 435 -9.52 27.27 10.32
N MET A 436 -9.38 26.58 9.18
CA MET A 436 -9.07 27.20 7.89
C MET A 436 -10.32 27.65 7.11
N VAL A 437 -11.51 27.26 7.55
CA VAL A 437 -12.77 27.81 7.01
C VAL A 437 -12.84 29.30 7.39
N PRO A 438 -13.09 30.22 6.43
CA PRO A 438 -13.08 31.65 6.73
C PRO A 438 -14.07 32.04 7.83
N THR A 439 -13.67 32.95 8.73
CA THR A 439 -14.54 33.43 9.81
C THR A 439 -15.86 34.00 9.26
N GLY A 440 -16.98 33.62 9.90
CA GLY A 440 -18.33 34.01 9.49
C GLY A 440 -18.82 33.37 8.18
N PHE A 441 -18.08 32.41 7.59
CA PHE A 441 -18.50 31.71 6.38
C PHE A 441 -19.82 30.97 6.56
N GLU A 442 -19.93 30.18 7.64
CA GLU A 442 -21.14 29.40 7.95
C GLU A 442 -22.38 30.30 8.08
N ASP A 443 -22.23 31.50 8.67
CA ASP A 443 -23.31 32.50 8.77
C ASP A 443 -23.70 33.05 7.38
N ARG A 444 -22.72 33.37 6.52
CA ARG A 444 -22.97 33.89 5.15
C ARG A 444 -23.60 32.88 4.20
N VAL A 445 -23.51 31.59 4.53
CA VAL A 445 -24.09 30.48 3.76
C VAL A 445 -25.27 29.83 4.49
N ALA A 446 -25.72 30.39 5.61
CA ALA A 446 -26.83 29.85 6.39
C ALA A 446 -28.07 29.63 5.50
N GLY A 447 -28.73 28.48 5.68
CA GLY A 447 -29.89 28.06 4.88
C GLY A 447 -29.59 27.49 3.49
N ARG A 448 -28.35 27.60 2.98
CA ARG A 448 -27.94 27.03 1.68
C ARG A 448 -26.71 26.13 1.73
N GLY A 449 -25.84 26.29 2.72
CA GLY A 449 -24.62 25.50 2.88
C GLY A 449 -24.62 24.70 4.18
N LEU A 450 -24.20 23.44 4.11
CA LEU A 450 -23.92 22.60 5.26
C LEU A 450 -22.42 22.28 5.31
N VAL A 451 -21.71 22.68 6.36
CA VAL A 451 -20.27 22.41 6.52
C VAL A 451 -20.08 21.32 7.58
N ILE A 452 -19.60 20.15 7.15
CA ILE A 452 -19.35 19.00 8.02
C ILE A 452 -17.86 18.98 8.35
N LYS A 453 -17.50 19.15 9.63
CA LYS A 453 -16.13 19.01 10.12
C LYS A 453 -15.90 17.56 10.54
N GLY A 454 -14.89 16.91 9.98
CA GLY A 454 -14.57 15.51 10.27
C GLY A 454 -15.13 14.54 9.23
N TRP A 455 -15.82 13.50 9.68
CA TRP A 455 -16.35 12.45 8.81
C TRP A 455 -17.73 12.82 8.24
N ALA A 456 -18.01 12.46 6.98
CA ALA A 456 -19.31 12.65 6.35
C ALA A 456 -19.85 11.33 5.78
N PRO A 457 -21.17 11.11 5.82
CA PRO A 457 -21.83 9.94 5.25
C PRO A 457 -21.88 10.02 3.71
N GLN A 458 -20.71 9.98 3.07
CA GLN A 458 -20.51 10.32 1.66
C GLN A 458 -21.41 9.52 0.71
N VAL A 459 -21.50 8.20 0.87
CA VAL A 459 -22.35 7.36 0.01
C VAL A 459 -23.82 7.77 0.12
N ALA A 460 -24.34 7.97 1.34
CA ALA A 460 -25.72 8.40 1.55
C ALA A 460 -26.00 9.80 0.99
N ILE A 461 -25.03 10.72 1.09
CA ILE A 461 -25.12 12.04 0.45
C ILE A 461 -25.19 11.89 -1.07
N LEU A 462 -24.30 11.09 -1.66
CA LEU A 462 -24.20 10.91 -3.11
C LEU A 462 -25.42 10.21 -3.72
N GLU A 463 -26.08 9.32 -2.98
CA GLU A 463 -27.30 8.63 -3.42
C GLU A 463 -28.57 9.46 -3.25
N HIS A 464 -28.51 10.57 -2.51
CA HIS A 464 -29.67 11.38 -2.22
C HIS A 464 -30.14 12.19 -3.45
N ARG A 465 -31.44 12.15 -3.76
CA ARG A 465 -32.06 12.80 -4.94
C ARG A 465 -31.71 14.28 -5.15
N ALA A 466 -31.50 15.01 -4.06
CA ALA A 466 -31.17 16.43 -4.09
C ALA A 466 -29.74 16.69 -4.60
N VAL A 467 -28.81 15.75 -4.48
CA VAL A 467 -27.41 15.93 -4.87
C VAL A 467 -27.27 15.73 -6.37
N GLY A 468 -26.81 16.77 -7.06
CA GLY A 468 -26.67 16.75 -8.51
C GLY A 468 -25.24 16.64 -8.99
N SER A 469 -24.28 17.11 -8.18
CA SER A 469 -22.88 17.20 -8.59
C SER A 469 -21.96 16.92 -7.41
N TYR A 470 -20.77 16.40 -7.70
CA TYR A 470 -19.78 16.08 -6.71
C TYR A 470 -18.40 16.63 -7.08
N LEU A 471 -17.92 17.60 -6.32
CA LEU A 471 -16.55 18.10 -6.40
C LEU A 471 -15.61 17.19 -5.61
N THR A 472 -14.73 16.53 -6.34
CA THR A 472 -13.81 15.51 -5.84
C THR A 472 -12.42 15.66 -6.45
N HIS A 473 -11.43 15.08 -5.78
CA HIS A 473 -10.10 14.85 -6.33
C HIS A 473 -10.05 13.72 -7.36
N CYS A 474 -11.13 12.96 -7.58
CA CYS A 474 -11.20 11.81 -8.49
C CYS A 474 -10.28 10.63 -8.11
N GLY A 475 -10.12 10.34 -6.82
CA GLY A 475 -9.55 9.07 -6.37
C GLY A 475 -10.51 7.91 -6.66
N TRP A 476 -9.97 6.72 -6.92
CA TRP A 476 -10.74 5.58 -7.45
C TRP A 476 -12.07 5.29 -6.72
N ASN A 477 -12.06 5.17 -5.38
CA ASN A 477 -13.28 4.90 -4.61
C ASN A 477 -14.29 6.05 -4.69
N SER A 478 -13.81 7.29 -4.57
CA SER A 478 -14.65 8.50 -4.66
C SER A 478 -15.32 8.61 -6.05
N THR A 479 -14.58 8.26 -7.10
CA THR A 479 -15.10 8.16 -8.46
C THR A 479 -16.21 7.11 -8.58
N LEU A 480 -15.99 5.89 -8.08
CA LEU A 480 -16.99 4.81 -8.16
C LEU A 480 -18.27 5.14 -7.39
N GLU A 481 -18.13 5.68 -6.18
CA GLU A 481 -19.26 6.13 -5.35
C GLU A 481 -20.05 7.24 -6.06
N GLY A 482 -19.38 8.20 -6.68
CA GLY A 482 -20.05 9.27 -7.43
C GLY A 482 -20.77 8.77 -8.69
N ILE A 483 -20.17 7.82 -9.43
CA ILE A 483 -20.83 7.19 -10.60
C ILE A 483 -22.09 6.43 -10.17
N LEU A 484 -22.01 5.62 -9.11
CA LEU A 484 -23.16 4.86 -8.60
C LEU A 484 -24.25 5.76 -8.04
N GLY A 485 -23.88 6.84 -7.36
CA GLY A 485 -24.79 7.88 -6.88
C GLY A 485 -25.49 8.65 -8.01
N GLY A 486 -24.97 8.59 -9.25
CA GLY A 486 -25.58 9.25 -10.40
C GLY A 486 -25.39 10.76 -10.42
N VAL A 487 -24.32 11.24 -9.79
CA VAL A 487 -23.98 12.66 -9.73
C VAL A 487 -22.96 13.03 -10.80
N LEU A 488 -23.00 14.28 -11.26
CA LEU A 488 -21.98 14.80 -12.18
C LEU A 488 -20.67 15.06 -11.44
N LEU A 489 -19.58 14.41 -11.86
CA LEU A 489 -18.27 14.59 -11.25
C LEU A 489 -17.61 15.90 -11.69
N LEU A 490 -17.23 16.73 -10.72
CA LEU A 490 -16.39 17.91 -10.89
C LEU A 490 -14.99 17.56 -10.39
N ALA A 491 -14.07 17.38 -11.33
CA ALA A 491 -12.77 16.77 -11.11
C ALA A 491 -11.68 17.80 -10.83
N TRP A 492 -11.02 17.66 -9.67
CA TRP A 492 -9.82 18.41 -9.31
C TRP A 492 -8.66 17.45 -8.98
N PRO A 493 -8.02 16.82 -9.99
CA PRO A 493 -6.93 15.89 -9.74
C PRO A 493 -5.72 16.56 -9.08
N MET A 494 -5.14 15.88 -8.09
CA MET A 494 -4.05 16.44 -7.26
C MET A 494 -2.81 15.54 -7.18
N HIS A 495 -2.95 14.20 -7.12
CA HIS A 495 -1.82 13.26 -7.08
C HIS A 495 -2.22 11.87 -7.59
N ALA A 496 -1.25 10.97 -7.78
CA ALA A 496 -1.48 9.53 -8.03
C ALA A 496 -2.46 9.22 -9.17
N ASP A 497 -3.42 8.32 -8.93
CA ASP A 497 -4.44 7.86 -9.88
C ASP A 497 -5.45 8.95 -10.28
N HIS A 498 -5.51 10.06 -9.53
CA HIS A 498 -6.48 11.13 -9.74
C HIS A 498 -6.42 11.71 -11.16
N PHE A 499 -5.20 11.93 -11.68
CA PHE A 499 -4.98 12.47 -13.02
C PHE A 499 -5.45 11.49 -14.11
N HIS A 500 -5.19 10.20 -13.93
CA HIS A 500 -5.60 9.17 -14.88
C HIS A 500 -7.12 8.99 -14.89
N ASN A 501 -7.74 8.93 -13.71
CA ASN A 501 -9.20 8.85 -13.57
C ASN A 501 -9.87 10.07 -14.20
N THR A 502 -9.33 11.27 -13.95
CA THR A 502 -9.85 12.51 -14.54
C THR A 502 -9.72 12.50 -16.06
N LYS A 503 -8.56 12.11 -16.61
CA LYS A 503 -8.36 12.02 -18.07
C LYS A 503 -9.33 11.06 -18.72
N LEU A 504 -9.55 9.89 -18.12
CA LEU A 504 -10.54 8.92 -18.61
C LEU A 504 -11.96 9.50 -18.59
N LEU A 505 -12.38 10.03 -17.44
CA LEU A 505 -13.78 10.44 -17.25
C LEU A 505 -14.12 11.75 -17.96
N ALA A 506 -13.24 12.74 -17.89
CA ALA A 506 -13.47 14.04 -18.50
C ALA A 506 -13.09 14.05 -19.98
N ASP A 507 -11.89 13.62 -20.33
CA ASP A 507 -11.36 13.82 -21.68
C ASP A 507 -11.78 12.71 -22.66
N GLN A 508 -11.93 11.46 -22.19
CA GLN A 508 -12.26 10.32 -23.07
C GLN A 508 -13.75 9.97 -23.06
N MET A 509 -14.38 9.95 -21.88
CA MET A 509 -15.78 9.58 -21.71
C MET A 509 -16.74 10.77 -21.74
N GLY A 510 -16.24 11.99 -21.54
CA GLY A 510 -17.08 13.18 -21.45
C GLY A 510 -18.07 13.16 -20.28
N ALA A 511 -17.83 12.37 -19.23
CA ALA A 511 -18.74 12.14 -18.10
C ALA A 511 -18.35 12.93 -16.83
N ALA A 512 -17.32 13.77 -16.90
CA ALA A 512 -16.85 14.61 -15.79
C ALA A 512 -16.35 15.96 -16.31
N ILE A 513 -16.29 16.96 -15.42
CA ILE A 513 -15.82 18.30 -15.74
C ILE A 513 -14.56 18.61 -14.93
N LYS A 514 -13.44 18.86 -15.61
CA LYS A 514 -12.19 19.29 -14.94
C LYS A 514 -12.34 20.73 -14.44
N VAL A 515 -12.24 20.94 -13.13
CA VAL A 515 -12.37 22.28 -12.51
C VAL A 515 -11.02 22.97 -12.27
N CYS A 516 -10.00 22.19 -11.93
CA CYS A 516 -8.66 22.63 -11.60
C CYS A 516 -7.71 21.42 -11.66
N GLU A 517 -6.40 21.61 -11.62
CA GLU A 517 -5.43 20.52 -11.74
C GLU A 517 -4.17 20.83 -10.93
N GLY A 518 -3.66 19.83 -10.20
CA GLY A 518 -2.40 19.91 -9.44
C GLY A 518 -2.61 20.09 -7.94
N PHE A 519 -1.66 19.57 -7.16
CA PHE A 519 -1.71 19.61 -5.69
C PHE A 519 -1.62 21.03 -5.11
N GLY A 520 -0.77 21.88 -5.70
CA GLY A 520 -0.56 23.26 -5.26
C GLY A 520 -1.39 24.32 -5.98
N SER A 521 -2.28 23.93 -6.89
CA SER A 521 -3.07 24.91 -7.65
C SER A 521 -4.18 25.51 -6.80
N VAL A 522 -4.44 26.80 -6.98
CA VAL A 522 -5.56 27.49 -6.34
C VAL A 522 -6.56 27.88 -7.43
N PRO A 523 -7.81 27.40 -7.38
CA PRO A 523 -8.79 27.68 -8.43
C PRO A 523 -9.21 29.14 -8.39
N ASN A 524 -9.47 29.73 -9.55
CA ASN A 524 -10.11 31.03 -9.61
C ASN A 524 -11.55 30.90 -9.08
N ALA A 525 -11.84 31.58 -7.96
CA ALA A 525 -13.13 31.44 -7.27
C ALA A 525 -14.34 31.81 -8.13
N THR A 526 -14.21 32.80 -9.03
CA THR A 526 -15.32 33.21 -9.92
C THR A 526 -15.55 32.16 -11.01
N LYS A 527 -14.49 31.58 -11.60
CA LYS A 527 -14.62 30.49 -12.57
C LYS A 527 -15.21 29.25 -11.93
N LEU A 528 -14.72 28.86 -10.75
CA LEU A 528 -15.24 27.72 -10.01
C LEU A 528 -16.71 27.95 -9.62
N ALA A 529 -17.08 29.15 -9.17
CA ALA A 529 -18.47 29.48 -8.87
C ALA A 529 -19.40 29.29 -10.07
N GLY A 530 -18.98 29.72 -11.27
CA GLY A 530 -19.71 29.47 -12.51
C GLY A 530 -19.89 27.98 -12.78
N ILE A 531 -18.81 27.18 -12.67
CA ILE A 531 -18.90 25.72 -12.88
C ILE A 531 -19.85 25.07 -11.88
N LEU A 532 -19.79 25.45 -10.60
CA LEU A 532 -20.68 24.95 -9.55
C LEU A 532 -22.15 25.25 -9.86
N ALA A 533 -22.47 26.50 -10.17
CA ALA A 533 -23.82 26.95 -10.52
C ALA A 533 -24.38 26.25 -11.74
N GLU A 534 -23.55 26.05 -12.76
CA GLU A 534 -23.99 25.37 -13.97
C GLU A 534 -24.10 23.84 -13.79
N SER A 535 -23.33 23.24 -12.88
CA SER A 535 -23.30 21.78 -12.69
C SER A 535 -24.64 21.19 -12.22
N VAL A 536 -25.41 21.98 -11.47
CA VAL A 536 -26.72 21.60 -10.92
C VAL A 536 -27.88 21.89 -11.89
N LYS A 537 -27.59 22.35 -13.11
CA LYS A 537 -28.61 22.49 -14.16
C LYS A 537 -28.92 21.15 -14.80
N THR A 538 -30.19 20.96 -15.17
CA THR A 538 -30.72 19.68 -15.68
C THR A 538 -30.14 19.28 -17.05
N ALA A 539 -29.85 20.25 -17.93
CA ALA A 539 -29.43 19.98 -19.31
C ALA A 539 -27.90 20.09 -19.48
N ARG A 540 -27.19 18.97 -19.30
CA ARG A 540 -25.75 18.88 -19.60
C ARG A 540 -25.37 17.57 -20.30
N PRO A 541 -24.54 17.61 -21.35
CA PRO A 541 -24.09 16.39 -22.03
C PRO A 541 -23.29 15.49 -21.08
N GLU A 542 -22.46 16.06 -20.19
CA GLU A 542 -21.65 15.26 -19.28
C GLU A 542 -22.49 14.50 -18.24
N ARG A 543 -23.64 15.07 -17.86
CA ARG A 543 -24.60 14.40 -16.98
C ARG A 543 -25.25 13.21 -17.69
N SER A 544 -25.54 13.33 -18.99
CA SER A 544 -26.06 12.22 -19.79
C SER A 544 -25.06 11.07 -19.87
N GLU A 545 -23.78 11.37 -20.13
CA GLU A 545 -22.71 10.35 -20.16
C GLU A 545 -22.48 9.74 -18.77
N ALA A 546 -22.49 10.53 -17.70
CA ALA A 546 -22.40 10.02 -16.32
C ALA A 546 -23.54 9.06 -15.99
N MET A 547 -24.77 9.35 -16.43
CA MET A 547 -25.92 8.46 -16.23
C MET A 547 -25.83 7.16 -17.04
N LYS A 548 -25.24 7.18 -18.25
CA LYS A 548 -24.93 5.94 -18.99
C LYS A 548 -23.91 5.08 -18.25
N LEU A 549 -22.84 5.69 -17.71
CA LEU A 549 -21.84 4.98 -16.90
C LEU A 549 -22.47 4.37 -15.65
N ARG A 550 -23.37 5.09 -14.97
CA ARG A 550 -24.15 4.54 -13.86
C ARG A 550 -24.94 3.32 -14.29
N GLN A 551 -25.65 3.39 -15.41
CA GLN A 551 -26.45 2.27 -15.90
C GLN A 551 -25.57 1.05 -16.19
N TYR A 552 -24.41 1.22 -16.83
CA TYR A 552 -23.45 0.13 -17.02
C TYR A 552 -22.94 -0.46 -15.70
N ALA A 553 -22.66 0.38 -14.70
CA ALA A 553 -22.25 -0.09 -13.38
C ALA A 553 -23.35 -0.89 -12.68
N LEU A 554 -24.60 -0.41 -12.73
CA LEU A 554 -25.77 -1.12 -12.19
C LEU A 554 -26.02 -2.46 -12.91
N ASP A 555 -25.91 -2.48 -14.23
CA ASP A 555 -26.05 -3.70 -15.04
C ASP A 555 -24.93 -4.72 -14.79
N ALA A 556 -23.74 -4.25 -14.41
CA ALA A 556 -22.65 -5.13 -14.01
C ALA A 556 -22.95 -5.82 -12.67
N ILE A 557 -23.45 -5.08 -11.68
CA ILE A 557 -23.65 -5.58 -10.30
C ILE A 557 -25.01 -6.26 -10.05
N LYS A 558 -26.01 -6.06 -10.91
CA LYS A 558 -27.32 -6.71 -10.76
C LYS A 558 -27.21 -8.23 -10.75
N GLN A 559 -28.17 -8.92 -10.14
CA GLN A 559 -28.23 -10.37 -10.13
C GLN A 559 -28.16 -10.94 -11.57
N GLY A 560 -27.23 -11.86 -11.84
CA GLY A 560 -26.95 -12.38 -13.19
C GLY A 560 -26.19 -11.44 -14.14
N GLY A 561 -25.78 -10.26 -13.67
CA GLY A 561 -24.92 -9.31 -14.36
C GLY A 561 -23.49 -9.83 -14.57
N SER A 562 -22.66 -9.05 -15.27
CA SER A 562 -21.30 -9.47 -15.62
C SER A 562 -20.40 -9.71 -14.40
N PHE A 563 -20.59 -8.96 -13.30
CA PHE A 563 -19.90 -9.21 -12.04
C PHE A 563 -20.27 -10.56 -11.46
N ASN A 564 -21.58 -10.86 -11.36
CA ASN A 564 -22.05 -12.14 -10.84
C ASN A 564 -21.61 -13.31 -11.71
N LYS A 565 -21.67 -13.20 -13.04
CA LYS A 565 -21.14 -14.23 -13.95
C LYS A 565 -19.63 -14.45 -13.78
N ALA A 566 -18.85 -13.37 -13.65
CA ALA A 566 -17.42 -13.48 -13.40
C ALA A 566 -17.12 -14.13 -12.05
N MET A 567 -17.89 -13.77 -11.02
CA MET A 567 -17.81 -14.38 -9.70
C MET A 567 -18.26 -15.84 -9.70
N ASP A 568 -19.31 -16.19 -10.44
CA ASP A 568 -19.80 -17.57 -10.58
C ASP A 568 -18.79 -18.42 -11.33
N MET A 569 -18.19 -17.91 -12.40
CA MET A 569 -17.09 -18.60 -13.11
C MET A 569 -15.88 -18.79 -12.19
N LEU A 570 -15.56 -17.78 -11.37
CA LEU A 570 -14.52 -17.88 -10.34
C LEU A 570 -14.89 -18.95 -9.30
N VAL A 571 -16.12 -18.96 -8.80
CA VAL A 571 -16.63 -19.92 -7.80
C VAL A 571 -16.70 -21.34 -8.37
N GLN A 572 -17.19 -21.54 -9.59
CA GLN A 572 -17.18 -22.86 -10.27
C GLN A 572 -15.76 -23.36 -10.48
N SER A 573 -14.85 -22.47 -10.89
CA SER A 573 -13.44 -22.80 -11.01
C SER A 573 -12.84 -23.19 -9.65
N LEU A 574 -13.26 -22.53 -8.56
CA LEU A 574 -12.86 -22.78 -7.17
C LEU A 574 -13.58 -23.96 -6.48
N SER A 575 -14.73 -24.40 -6.97
CA SER A 575 -15.53 -25.49 -6.40
C SER A 575 -15.27 -26.83 -7.10
N SER A 576 -14.56 -26.82 -8.23
CA SER A 576 -14.10 -28.03 -8.94
C SER A 576 -12.76 -28.57 -8.41
N PHE A 577 -12.34 -28.11 -7.23
CA PHE A 577 -11.16 -28.55 -6.50
C PHE A 577 -11.43 -29.76 -5.62
#